data_AF-A0A0X3T8H8-F1
#
_entry.id   AF-A0A0X3T8H8-F1
#
_cell.length_a   1.000
_cell.length_b   1.000
_cell.length_c   1.000
_cell.angle_alpha   90.00
_cell.angle_beta   90.00
_cell.angle_gamma   90.00
#
_symmetry.space_group_name_H-M   'P 1'
#
loop_
_entity.id
_entity.type
_entity.pdbx_description
1 polymer ?
#
loop_
_entity_poly.entity_id
_entity_poly.type
_entity_poly.pdbx_seq_one_letter_code
_entity_poly.pdbx_strand_id
1 'polypeptide(L)'
;MAIATTCNDTSYVFGNHLNYDPSVQQSEVEEIIQANKESSIEPAFRKTARFWSHEDYLKAAQRTYRTQKTKSKSTIQSIEDTYKNSISRENIDSNFTMSDFLKLPEKGVQIHSEYTMLAHFKYINELTYRAKSIHHSMDQDSGMRAAFMLGYDEKLKNPKKYQVNGFYINFMKNHTVDTKREIFQEQERYVKTYADAKGISFIEAQHQIMTYNIVNALSLGKWSDRWVSIPIPSMGEPEKMACHLNDLGVYSDSELGWMFLKASLHSVDRYFMQIRRMIHYLERPIKSATSAGNMWNGYNAYNPEMVVKLIEIFRVYYNFCKRGDDGKTPAERIELSRGKNDVEDILYYHPNSKYFRKQLYV
;
A
#
# COMPACT_ATOMS: atom_id res chain seq x y z
N MET A 1 -8.06 -6.88 2.90
CA MET A 1 -7.01 -5.83 2.76
C MET A 1 -5.68 -6.51 2.49
N ALA A 2 -4.84 -5.89 1.66
CA ALA A 2 -3.46 -6.29 1.41
C ALA A 2 -2.56 -5.06 1.54
N ILE A 3 -1.36 -5.23 2.11
CA ILE A 3 -0.33 -4.18 2.21
C ILE A 3 1.00 -4.72 1.69
N ALA A 4 1.67 -3.95 0.83
CA ALA A 4 2.97 -4.31 0.29
C ALA A 4 3.93 -3.12 0.36
N THR A 5 5.23 -3.40 0.50
CA THR A 5 6.29 -2.40 0.41
C THR A 5 7.24 -2.78 -0.72
N THR A 6 7.49 -1.82 -1.62
CA THR A 6 8.39 -1.96 -2.75
C THR A 6 9.40 -0.82 -2.81
N CYS A 7 10.61 -1.09 -3.27
CA CYS A 7 11.60 -0.04 -3.54
C CYS A 7 11.27 0.65 -4.87
N ASN A 8 11.15 1.98 -4.88
CA ASN A 8 10.87 2.72 -6.12
C ASN A 8 11.99 2.61 -7.16
N ASP A 9 13.26 2.60 -6.72
CA ASP A 9 14.42 2.58 -7.60
C ASP A 9 14.68 1.18 -8.20
N THR A 10 14.50 0.12 -7.39
CA THR A 10 14.84 -1.26 -7.82
C THR A 10 13.64 -2.13 -8.12
N SER A 11 12.44 -1.66 -7.78
CA SER A 11 11.19 -2.44 -7.76
C SER A 11 11.22 -3.63 -6.80
N TYR A 12 12.22 -3.81 -5.94
CA TYR A 12 12.29 -4.96 -5.03
C TYR A 12 11.14 -4.94 -4.03
N VAL A 13 10.45 -6.07 -3.88
CA VAL A 13 9.30 -6.23 -2.97
C VAL A 13 9.78 -6.80 -1.64
N PHE A 14 9.75 -5.99 -0.58
CA PHE A 14 10.19 -6.39 0.75
C PHE A 14 9.19 -7.31 1.46
N GLY A 15 7.88 -7.09 1.24
CA GLY A 15 6.81 -7.85 1.85
C GLY A 15 5.47 -7.57 1.19
N ASN A 16 4.56 -8.55 1.24
CA ASN A 16 3.16 -8.41 0.85
C ASN A 16 2.30 -9.23 1.82
N HIS A 17 1.54 -8.56 2.68
CA HIS A 17 0.80 -9.19 3.78
C HIS A 17 -0.70 -8.96 3.62
N LEU A 18 -1.47 -10.03 3.80
CA LEU A 18 -2.93 -10.01 3.84
C LEU A 18 -3.41 -9.91 5.28
N ASN A 19 -4.58 -9.33 5.49
CA ASN A 19 -5.22 -9.30 6.81
C ASN A 19 -5.94 -10.62 7.15
N TYR A 20 -5.24 -11.73 7.02
CA TYR A 20 -5.79 -13.07 7.17
C TYR A 20 -4.74 -14.01 7.78
N ASP A 21 -5.18 -14.84 8.72
CA ASP A 21 -4.35 -15.86 9.37
C ASP A 21 -4.93 -17.26 9.09
N PRO A 22 -4.23 -18.11 8.32
CA PRO A 22 -4.67 -19.49 8.09
C PRO A 22 -4.39 -20.42 9.27
N SER A 23 -3.53 -20.04 10.22
CA SER A 23 -3.09 -20.90 11.32
C SER A 23 -4.07 -20.94 12.51
N VAL A 24 -5.05 -20.04 12.53
CA VAL A 24 -6.03 -19.90 13.61
C VAL A 24 -7.44 -20.04 13.03
N GLN A 25 -8.30 -20.85 13.64
CA GLN A 25 -9.67 -21.01 13.16
C GLN A 25 -10.63 -20.01 13.82
N GLN A 26 -11.62 -19.53 13.05
CA GLN A 26 -12.65 -18.64 13.58
C GLN A 26 -13.37 -19.23 14.80
N SER A 27 -13.69 -20.53 14.79
CA SER A 27 -14.36 -21.20 15.91
C SER A 27 -13.56 -21.12 17.21
N GLU A 28 -12.24 -21.29 17.14
CA GLU A 28 -11.35 -21.19 18.31
C GLU A 28 -11.35 -19.76 18.89
N VAL A 29 -11.38 -18.74 18.02
CA VAL A 29 -11.47 -17.34 18.45
C VAL A 29 -12.79 -17.07 19.18
N GLU A 30 -13.91 -17.55 18.65
CA GLU A 30 -15.22 -17.38 19.30
C GLU A 30 -15.31 -18.11 20.64
N GLU A 31 -14.72 -19.31 20.75
CA GLU A 31 -14.63 -20.03 22.03
C GLU A 31 -13.84 -19.25 23.07
N ILE A 32 -12.72 -18.63 22.69
CA ILE A 32 -11.92 -17.78 23.58
C ILE A 32 -12.71 -16.53 24.01
N ILE A 33 -13.41 -15.88 23.08
CA ILE A 33 -14.27 -14.71 23.37
C ILE A 33 -15.33 -15.09 24.40
N GLN A 34 -16.03 -16.20 24.19
CA GLN A 34 -17.08 -16.67 25.10
C GLN A 34 -16.51 -17.05 26.47
N ALA A 35 -15.41 -17.81 26.51
CA ALA A 35 -14.78 -18.26 27.75
C ALA A 35 -14.27 -17.10 28.61
N ASN A 36 -13.73 -16.04 27.97
CA ASN A 36 -13.21 -14.85 28.66
C ASN A 36 -14.27 -13.73 28.81
N LYS A 37 -15.51 -13.94 28.33
CA LYS A 37 -16.59 -12.94 28.33
C LYS A 37 -16.18 -11.62 27.67
N GLU A 38 -15.47 -11.71 26.54
CA GLU A 38 -14.90 -10.54 25.87
C GLU A 38 -15.95 -9.65 25.19
N SER A 39 -17.18 -10.13 24.95
CA SER A 39 -18.28 -9.31 24.41
C SER A 39 -18.62 -8.11 25.30
N SER A 40 -18.40 -8.19 26.62
CA SER A 40 -18.60 -7.06 27.55
C SER A 40 -17.36 -6.18 27.74
N ILE A 41 -16.24 -6.54 27.12
CA ILE A 41 -14.97 -5.80 27.20
C ILE A 41 -14.83 -4.96 25.92
N GLU A 42 -14.36 -3.72 26.08
CA GLU A 42 -14.04 -2.84 24.96
C GLU A 42 -13.02 -3.53 24.03
N PRO A 43 -13.17 -3.48 22.69
CA PRO A 43 -12.31 -4.19 21.75
C PRO A 43 -10.82 -4.03 22.00
N ALA A 44 -10.35 -2.84 22.40
CA ALA A 44 -8.94 -2.56 22.66
C ALA A 44 -8.33 -3.36 23.84
N PHE A 45 -9.15 -3.86 24.76
CA PHE A 45 -8.69 -4.61 25.95
C PHE A 45 -8.92 -6.12 25.85
N ARG A 46 -9.46 -6.61 24.73
CA ARG A 46 -9.68 -8.04 24.47
C ARG A 46 -8.36 -8.76 24.20
N LYS A 47 -8.20 -10.01 24.64
CA LYS A 47 -7.06 -10.85 24.20
C LYS A 47 -7.16 -11.19 22.71
N THR A 48 -8.39 -11.22 22.18
CA THR A 48 -8.66 -11.49 20.76
C THR A 48 -8.77 -10.23 19.90
N ALA A 49 -8.41 -9.05 20.43
CA ALA A 49 -8.61 -7.74 19.77
C ALA A 49 -8.11 -7.63 18.31
N ARG A 50 -7.15 -8.47 17.90
CA ARG A 50 -6.61 -8.49 16.54
C ARG A 50 -7.50 -9.20 15.54
N PHE A 51 -8.39 -10.08 16.00
CA PHE A 51 -9.25 -10.91 15.17
C PHE A 51 -10.64 -10.31 15.05
N TRP A 52 -11.25 -10.44 13.87
CA TRP A 52 -12.66 -10.13 13.71
C TRP A 52 -13.50 -11.22 14.39
N SER A 53 -14.35 -10.82 15.34
CA SER A 53 -15.43 -11.68 15.82
C SER A 53 -16.65 -11.58 14.89
N HIS A 54 -17.56 -12.55 14.96
CA HIS A 54 -18.84 -12.47 14.25
C HIS A 54 -19.65 -11.23 14.66
N GLU A 55 -19.63 -10.88 15.96
CA GLU A 55 -20.34 -9.72 16.48
C GLU A 55 -19.78 -8.40 15.91
N ASP A 56 -18.45 -8.24 15.95
CA ASP A 56 -17.78 -7.05 15.41
C ASP A 56 -18.02 -6.94 13.90
N TYR A 57 -18.00 -8.07 13.20
CA TYR A 57 -18.26 -8.14 11.76
C TYR A 57 -19.66 -7.66 11.39
N LEU A 58 -20.69 -8.15 12.10
CA LEU A 58 -22.08 -7.73 11.89
C LEU A 58 -22.28 -6.23 12.17
N LYS A 59 -21.69 -5.73 13.26
CA LYS A 59 -21.72 -4.29 13.60
C LYS A 59 -21.07 -3.44 12.50
N ALA A 60 -19.92 -3.87 11.97
CA ALA A 60 -19.23 -3.16 10.89
C ALA A 60 -20.01 -3.18 9.56
N ALA A 61 -20.66 -4.31 9.24
CA ALA A 61 -21.46 -4.46 8.03
C ALA A 61 -22.66 -3.50 7.98
N GLN A 62 -23.43 -3.43 9.08
CA GLN A 62 -24.60 -2.54 9.17
C GLN A 62 -24.26 -1.06 8.98
N ARG A 63 -23.04 -0.64 9.33
CA ARG A 63 -22.59 0.76 9.26
C ARG A 63 -22.16 1.17 7.85
N THR A 64 -21.63 0.24 7.05
CA THR A 64 -21.06 0.58 5.73
C THR A 64 -22.13 0.91 4.68
N TYR A 65 -23.37 0.41 4.84
CA TYR A 65 -24.50 0.67 3.93
C TYR A 65 -24.80 2.18 3.74
N ARG A 66 -24.30 3.06 4.60
CA ARG A 66 -24.64 4.50 4.63
C ARG A 66 -23.65 5.42 3.91
N THR A 67 -22.56 4.91 3.33
CA THR A 67 -21.51 5.79 2.75
C THR A 67 -21.49 5.73 1.22
N GLN A 68 -22.13 6.69 0.55
CA GLN A 68 -21.99 6.86 -0.90
C GLN A 68 -20.65 7.54 -1.22
N LYS A 69 -19.84 6.93 -2.10
CA LYS A 69 -18.63 7.57 -2.65
C LYS A 69 -19.03 8.56 -3.73
N THR A 70 -18.88 9.85 -3.45
CA THR A 70 -18.87 10.91 -4.46
C THR A 70 -17.60 10.80 -5.31
N LYS A 71 -17.72 11.03 -6.63
CA LYS A 71 -16.55 11.21 -7.50
C LYS A 71 -15.97 12.61 -7.24
N SER A 72 -14.77 12.66 -6.66
CA SER A 72 -14.02 13.91 -6.51
C SER A 72 -13.59 14.42 -7.89
N LYS A 73 -13.66 15.73 -8.11
CA LYS A 73 -13.36 16.37 -9.40
C LYS A 73 -11.89 16.81 -9.56
N SER A 74 -11.14 16.89 -8.46
CA SER A 74 -9.73 17.28 -8.43
C SER A 74 -8.96 16.55 -7.35
N THR A 75 -7.62 16.58 -7.43
CA THR A 75 -6.73 15.96 -6.44
C THR A 75 -6.92 16.58 -5.04
N ILE A 76 -7.01 17.91 -4.94
CA ILE A 76 -7.28 18.62 -3.67
C ILE A 76 -8.62 18.18 -3.06
N GLN A 77 -9.68 18.10 -3.88
CA GLN A 77 -10.97 17.64 -3.39
C GLN A 77 -10.90 16.18 -2.91
N SER A 78 -10.17 15.32 -3.63
CA SER A 78 -9.94 13.94 -3.19
C SER A 78 -9.22 13.86 -1.85
N ILE A 79 -8.27 14.76 -1.58
CA ILE A 79 -7.55 14.84 -0.31
C ILE A 79 -8.51 15.21 0.83
N GLU A 80 -9.29 16.28 0.64
CA GLU A 80 -10.30 16.75 1.60
C GLU A 80 -11.38 15.70 1.88
N ASP A 81 -11.91 15.07 0.82
CA ASP A 81 -12.89 14.00 0.95
C ASP A 81 -12.32 12.81 1.75
N THR A 82 -11.04 12.48 1.56
CA THR A 82 -10.37 11.41 2.32
C THR A 82 -10.27 11.76 3.81
N TYR A 83 -9.93 13.00 4.16
CA TYR A 83 -9.95 13.44 5.56
C TYR A 83 -11.35 13.41 6.17
N LYS A 84 -12.35 13.95 5.47
CA LYS A 84 -13.76 13.93 5.92
C LYS A 84 -14.25 12.50 6.15
N ASN A 85 -13.93 11.59 5.23
CA ASN A 85 -14.27 10.18 5.33
C ASN A 85 -13.53 9.45 6.45
N SER A 86 -12.35 9.92 6.87
CA SER A 86 -11.62 9.30 7.99
C SER A 86 -12.19 9.76 9.32
N ILE A 87 -12.53 11.05 9.45
CA ILE A 87 -13.11 11.65 10.66
C ILE A 87 -14.52 11.10 10.96
N SER A 88 -15.28 10.73 9.94
CA SER A 88 -16.62 10.17 10.12
C SER A 88 -16.62 8.72 10.62
N ARG A 89 -15.46 8.06 10.67
CA ARG A 89 -15.34 6.68 11.17
C ARG A 89 -15.26 6.68 12.70
N GLU A 90 -15.86 5.66 13.31
CA GLU A 90 -15.75 5.42 14.75
C GLU A 90 -14.30 5.12 15.14
N ASN A 91 -13.63 4.22 14.40
CA ASN A 91 -12.19 4.06 14.45
C ASN A 91 -11.57 4.70 13.21
N ILE A 92 -10.87 5.81 13.43
CA ILE A 92 -10.21 6.58 12.36
C ILE A 92 -9.15 5.78 11.62
N ASP A 93 -8.48 4.84 12.28
CA ASP A 93 -7.41 4.02 11.71
C ASP A 93 -7.93 2.81 10.94
N SER A 94 -9.22 2.52 11.06
CA SER A 94 -9.87 1.43 10.34
C SER A 94 -10.14 1.83 8.89
N ASN A 95 -9.69 1.01 7.93
CA ASN A 95 -9.98 1.19 6.49
C ASN A 95 -10.88 0.11 5.92
N PHE A 96 -11.48 -0.70 6.78
CA PHE A 96 -12.36 -1.78 6.36
C PHE A 96 -13.70 -1.21 5.89
N THR A 97 -13.94 -1.26 4.58
CA THR A 97 -15.24 -0.95 3.97
C THR A 97 -15.92 -2.25 3.61
N MET A 98 -17.08 -2.52 4.22
CA MET A 98 -17.85 -3.74 4.00
C MET A 98 -18.80 -3.64 2.78
N SER A 99 -19.19 -4.79 2.23
CA SER A 99 -20.27 -4.92 1.24
C SER A 99 -21.16 -6.10 1.64
N ASP A 100 -22.45 -6.06 1.32
CA ASP A 100 -23.46 -7.07 1.70
C ASP A 100 -23.11 -8.52 1.27
N PHE A 101 -22.12 -8.70 0.39
CA PHE A 101 -21.67 -9.99 -0.14
C PHE A 101 -20.42 -10.55 0.54
N LEU A 102 -19.88 -9.88 1.58
CA LEU A 102 -18.71 -10.36 2.31
C LEU A 102 -19.16 -11.23 3.51
N LYS A 103 -18.57 -12.41 3.64
CA LYS A 103 -18.69 -13.31 4.80
C LYS A 103 -17.30 -13.48 5.42
N LEU A 104 -17.24 -13.70 6.73
CA LEU A 104 -16.01 -14.17 7.36
C LEU A 104 -15.53 -15.47 6.70
N PRO A 105 -14.21 -15.70 6.61
CA PRO A 105 -13.69 -16.90 5.97
C PRO A 105 -14.12 -18.15 6.74
N GLU A 106 -14.49 -19.21 6.02
CA GLU A 106 -14.88 -20.49 6.65
C GLU A 106 -13.68 -21.26 7.23
N LYS A 107 -12.48 -20.97 6.74
CA LYS A 107 -11.21 -21.49 7.24
C LYS A 107 -10.27 -20.34 7.54
N GLY A 108 -9.56 -20.42 8.66
CA GLY A 108 -8.71 -19.33 9.13
C GLY A 108 -9.53 -18.23 9.81
N VAL A 109 -8.90 -17.08 10.04
CA VAL A 109 -9.53 -15.91 10.64
C VAL A 109 -9.10 -14.62 9.94
N GLN A 110 -10.03 -13.67 9.85
CA GLN A 110 -9.70 -12.33 9.36
C GLN A 110 -9.08 -11.48 10.48
N ILE A 111 -7.98 -10.81 10.18
CA ILE A 111 -7.33 -9.87 11.09
C ILE A 111 -7.86 -8.45 10.83
N HIS A 112 -8.01 -7.65 11.88
CA HIS A 112 -8.18 -6.21 11.77
C HIS A 112 -7.02 -5.59 10.96
N SER A 113 -7.36 -4.73 10.01
CA SER A 113 -6.42 -4.09 9.08
C SER A 113 -5.27 -3.37 9.78
N GLU A 114 -5.57 -2.75 10.91
CA GLU A 114 -4.72 -1.92 11.76
C GLU A 114 -3.54 -2.73 12.29
N TYR A 115 -3.81 -3.95 12.76
CA TYR A 115 -2.78 -4.88 13.20
C TYR A 115 -1.91 -5.36 12.05
N THR A 116 -2.51 -5.59 10.88
CA THR A 116 -1.76 -6.00 9.68
C THR A 116 -0.81 -4.88 9.21
N MET A 117 -1.28 -3.63 9.21
CA MET A 117 -0.46 -2.47 8.86
C MET A 117 0.68 -2.27 9.87
N LEU A 118 0.38 -2.30 11.17
CA LEU A 118 1.40 -2.17 12.22
C LEU A 118 2.46 -3.26 12.14
N ALA A 119 2.04 -4.52 12.00
CA ALA A 119 2.95 -5.64 11.83
C ALA A 119 3.80 -5.50 10.57
N HIS A 120 3.21 -5.03 9.45
CA HIS A 120 3.94 -4.79 8.21
C HIS A 120 5.03 -3.73 8.41
N PHE A 121 4.72 -2.57 8.99
CA PHE A 121 5.72 -1.52 9.20
C PHE A 121 6.83 -1.94 10.17
N LYS A 122 6.51 -2.68 11.24
CA LYS A 122 7.53 -3.29 12.13
C LYS A 122 8.44 -4.26 11.39
N TYR A 123 7.86 -5.15 10.58
CA TYR A 123 8.62 -6.08 9.76
C TYR A 123 9.57 -5.36 8.79
N ILE A 124 9.10 -4.30 8.12
CA ILE A 124 9.98 -3.50 7.24
C ILE A 124 11.08 -2.79 8.04
N ASN A 125 10.78 -2.27 9.23
CA ASN A 125 11.77 -1.65 10.10
C ASN A 125 12.87 -2.65 10.52
N GLU A 126 12.50 -3.90 10.82
CA GLU A 126 13.42 -5.00 11.12
C GLU A 126 14.28 -5.37 9.91
N LEU A 127 13.70 -5.52 8.71
CA LEU A 127 14.45 -5.79 7.49
C LEU A 127 15.46 -4.68 7.16
N THR A 128 15.12 -3.43 7.51
CA THR A 128 15.91 -2.24 7.23
C THR A 128 16.64 -1.71 8.47
N TYR A 129 16.93 -2.56 9.45
CA TYR A 129 17.51 -2.13 10.73
C TYR A 129 18.85 -1.37 10.58
N ARG A 130 19.65 -1.68 9.56
CA ARG A 130 20.92 -0.99 9.25
C ARG A 130 20.78 0.25 8.38
N ALA A 131 19.60 0.51 7.84
CA ALA A 131 19.38 1.67 6.98
C ALA A 131 19.48 2.96 7.82
N LYS A 132 20.37 3.87 7.40
CA LYS A 132 20.54 5.20 8.02
C LYS A 132 19.40 6.14 7.64
N SER A 133 18.87 5.98 6.43
CA SER A 133 17.73 6.74 5.92
C SER A 133 16.68 5.83 5.29
N ILE A 134 15.40 6.11 5.59
CA ILE A 134 14.23 5.39 5.09
C ILE A 134 13.16 6.42 4.74
N HIS A 135 12.68 6.41 3.50
CA HIS A 135 11.60 7.27 3.03
C HIS A 135 10.43 6.41 2.55
N HIS A 136 9.32 6.44 3.28
CA HIS A 136 8.08 5.75 2.92
C HIS A 136 7.19 6.66 2.09
N SER A 137 6.69 6.15 0.97
CA SER A 137 5.56 6.73 0.24
C SER A 137 4.36 5.83 0.46
N MET A 138 3.27 6.38 0.99
CA MET A 138 2.09 5.60 1.37
C MET A 138 0.81 6.29 0.89
N ASP A 139 -0.26 5.50 0.71
CA ASP A 139 -1.58 6.05 0.41
C ASP A 139 -2.03 7.01 1.52
N GLN A 140 -2.89 7.98 1.19
CA GLN A 140 -3.51 8.86 2.18
C GLN A 140 -4.51 8.07 3.05
N ASP A 141 -4.00 7.51 4.13
CA ASP A 141 -4.70 6.53 4.95
C ASP A 141 -4.27 6.66 6.42
N SER A 142 -5.22 7.02 7.29
CA SER A 142 -4.99 7.26 8.72
C SER A 142 -4.38 6.05 9.43
N GLY A 143 -4.84 4.84 9.09
CA GLY A 143 -4.28 3.60 9.62
C GLY A 143 -2.83 3.38 9.21
N MET A 144 -2.46 3.72 7.97
CA MET A 144 -1.05 3.69 7.53
C MET A 144 -0.20 4.72 8.29
N ARG A 145 -0.70 5.94 8.52
CA ARG A 145 0.02 6.94 9.35
C ARG A 145 0.22 6.44 10.77
N ALA A 146 -0.82 5.94 11.43
CA ALA A 146 -0.71 5.39 12.77
C ALA A 146 0.30 4.24 12.82
N ALA A 147 0.20 3.31 11.87
CA ALA A 147 1.10 2.16 11.78
C ALA A 147 2.55 2.55 11.47
N PHE A 148 2.79 3.55 10.62
CA PHE A 148 4.11 4.11 10.35
C PHE A 148 4.71 4.73 11.62
N MET A 149 3.95 5.60 12.31
CA MET A 149 4.43 6.27 13.52
C MET A 149 4.79 5.26 14.62
N LEU A 150 3.94 4.25 14.84
CA LEU A 150 4.16 3.20 15.84
C LEU A 150 5.25 2.20 15.43
N GLY A 151 5.33 1.85 14.14
CA GLY A 151 6.32 0.91 13.61
C GLY A 151 7.75 1.43 13.65
N TYR A 152 7.91 2.76 13.65
CA TYR A 152 9.19 3.46 13.67
C TYR A 152 9.42 4.33 14.92
N ASP A 153 8.62 4.15 15.99
CA ASP A 153 8.62 5.01 17.18
C ASP A 153 10.03 5.31 17.73
N GLU A 154 10.88 4.29 17.89
CA GLU A 154 12.26 4.47 18.38
C GLU A 154 13.10 5.33 17.42
N LYS A 155 13.01 5.10 16.11
CA LYS A 155 13.77 5.85 15.10
C LYS A 155 13.28 7.30 15.01
N LEU A 156 11.96 7.51 15.04
CA LEU A 156 11.33 8.84 14.96
C LEU A 156 11.65 9.71 16.19
N LYS A 157 11.78 9.10 17.38
CA LYS A 157 12.23 9.80 18.60
C LYS A 157 13.72 10.18 18.58
N ASN A 158 14.50 9.63 17.65
CA ASN A 158 15.95 9.84 17.56
C ASN A 158 16.36 10.36 16.16
N PRO A 159 15.82 11.50 15.69
CA PRO A 159 15.95 11.95 14.30
C PRO A 159 17.38 12.36 13.91
N LYS A 160 18.24 12.66 14.90
CA LYS A 160 19.67 12.90 14.66
C LYS A 160 20.46 11.63 14.30
N LYS A 161 19.95 10.46 14.71
CA LYS A 161 20.59 9.15 14.48
C LYS A 161 19.99 8.43 13.28
N TYR A 162 18.67 8.55 13.10
CA TYR A 162 17.93 7.87 12.05
C TYR A 162 17.09 8.87 11.26
N GLN A 163 17.24 8.84 9.93
CA GLN A 163 16.42 9.64 9.03
C GLN A 163 15.24 8.78 8.56
N VAL A 164 14.10 8.86 9.23
CA VAL A 164 12.89 8.14 8.81
C VAL A 164 11.83 9.15 8.44
N ASN A 165 11.30 9.07 7.22
CA ASN A 165 10.36 10.05 6.69
C ASN A 165 9.18 9.33 6.04
N GLY A 166 7.96 9.75 6.36
CA GLY A 166 6.72 9.24 5.79
C GLY A 166 6.03 10.30 4.95
N PHE A 167 5.68 9.94 3.72
CA PHE A 167 4.95 10.81 2.79
C PHE A 167 3.61 10.17 2.45
N TYR A 168 2.51 10.89 2.70
CA TYR A 168 1.28 10.58 1.99
C TYR A 168 1.40 11.01 0.55
N ILE A 169 0.85 10.20 -0.35
CA ILE A 169 0.75 10.50 -1.78
C ILE A 169 -0.72 10.51 -2.16
N ASN A 170 -1.12 11.54 -2.92
CA ASN A 170 -2.40 11.58 -3.61
C ASN A 170 -2.18 12.15 -5.01
N PHE A 171 -2.97 11.70 -5.97
CA PHE A 171 -2.87 12.08 -7.37
C PHE A 171 -4.22 11.86 -8.01
N MET A 172 -4.41 12.45 -9.18
CA MET A 172 -5.70 12.44 -9.85
C MET A 172 -6.08 11.02 -10.33
N LYS A 173 -7.24 10.51 -9.89
CA LYS A 173 -7.71 9.13 -10.16
C LYS A 173 -8.85 9.13 -11.19
N ASN A 174 -8.91 8.10 -12.05
CA ASN A 174 -10.01 7.81 -12.99
C ASN A 174 -10.20 8.80 -14.17
N HIS A 175 -9.14 9.12 -14.91
CA HIS A 175 -9.19 9.94 -16.12
C HIS A 175 -8.83 9.16 -17.38
N THR A 176 -9.24 9.68 -18.54
CA THR A 176 -8.88 9.14 -19.85
C THR A 176 -7.37 9.27 -20.10
N VAL A 177 -6.85 8.48 -21.03
CA VAL A 177 -5.44 8.55 -21.41
C VAL A 177 -5.09 9.93 -21.98
N ASP A 178 -6.00 10.55 -22.71
CA ASP A 178 -5.77 11.86 -23.35
C ASP A 178 -5.63 12.98 -22.31
N THR A 179 -6.54 13.07 -21.32
CA THR A 179 -6.42 14.04 -20.23
C THR A 179 -5.12 13.86 -19.45
N LYS A 180 -4.68 12.62 -19.23
CA LYS A 180 -3.38 12.36 -18.56
C LYS A 180 -2.20 12.84 -19.40
N ARG A 181 -2.26 12.69 -20.73
CA ARG A 181 -1.22 13.19 -21.64
C ARG A 181 -1.16 14.71 -21.65
N GLU A 182 -2.32 15.37 -21.64
CA GLU A 182 -2.40 16.84 -21.57
C GLU A 182 -1.73 17.36 -20.29
N ILE A 183 -2.08 16.80 -19.13
CA ILE A 183 -1.47 17.18 -17.84
C ILE A 183 0.04 16.93 -17.85
N PHE A 184 0.47 15.78 -18.37
CA PHE A 184 1.89 15.47 -18.51
C PHE A 184 2.62 16.53 -19.32
N GLN A 185 2.09 16.87 -20.51
CA GLN A 185 2.69 17.86 -21.42
C GLN A 185 2.71 19.26 -20.80
N GLU A 186 1.65 19.64 -20.09
CA GLU A 186 1.59 20.94 -19.40
C GLU A 186 2.65 21.05 -18.31
N GLN A 187 2.77 20.04 -17.44
CA GLN A 187 3.78 19.99 -16.40
C GLN A 187 5.20 19.97 -16.99
N GLU A 188 5.43 19.17 -18.04
CA GLU A 188 6.72 19.10 -18.70
C GLU A 188 7.10 20.45 -19.33
N ARG A 189 6.15 21.11 -20.00
CA ARG A 189 6.35 22.44 -20.57
C ARG A 189 6.67 23.46 -19.48
N TYR A 190 5.93 23.46 -18.38
CA TYR A 190 6.16 24.38 -17.26
C TYR A 190 7.60 24.28 -16.72
N VAL A 191 8.07 23.07 -16.45
CA VAL A 191 9.43 22.85 -15.94
C VAL A 191 10.49 23.23 -16.97
N LYS A 192 10.29 22.90 -18.26
CA LYS A 192 11.21 23.28 -19.35
C LYS A 192 11.32 24.80 -19.47
N THR A 193 10.19 25.51 -19.52
CA THR A 193 10.18 26.98 -19.58
C THR A 193 10.90 27.60 -18.39
N TYR A 194 10.72 27.06 -17.19
CA TYR A 194 11.44 27.53 -15.99
C TYR A 194 12.95 27.29 -16.12
N ALA A 195 13.35 26.10 -16.56
CA ALA A 195 14.75 25.73 -16.75
C ALA A 195 15.44 26.66 -17.77
N ASP A 196 14.81 26.88 -18.92
CA ASP A 196 15.32 27.74 -19.99
C ASP A 196 15.45 29.20 -19.53
N ALA A 197 14.43 29.72 -18.84
CA ALA A 197 14.45 31.10 -18.34
C ALA A 197 15.54 31.34 -17.28
N LYS A 198 15.97 30.29 -16.57
CA LYS A 198 17.01 30.36 -15.54
C LYS A 198 18.39 29.89 -16.03
N GLY A 199 18.47 29.29 -17.22
CA GLY A 199 19.71 28.69 -17.74
C GLY A 199 20.21 27.51 -16.89
N ILE A 200 19.30 26.72 -16.32
CA ILE A 200 19.62 25.58 -15.43
C ILE A 200 19.13 24.27 -16.04
N SER A 201 19.56 23.13 -15.49
CA SER A 201 19.09 21.82 -15.94
C SER A 201 17.62 21.57 -15.55
N PHE A 202 16.96 20.65 -16.26
CA PHE A 202 15.58 20.24 -15.96
C PHE A 202 15.43 19.71 -14.51
N ILE A 203 16.43 18.97 -14.02
CA ILE A 203 16.43 18.40 -12.67
C ILE A 203 16.57 19.51 -11.61
N GLU A 204 17.46 20.48 -11.83
CA GLU A 204 17.60 21.64 -10.93
C GLU A 204 16.34 22.50 -10.95
N ALA A 205 15.69 22.66 -12.11
CA ALA A 205 14.40 23.36 -12.20
C ALA A 205 13.32 22.65 -11.38
N GLN A 206 13.20 21.32 -11.48
CA GLN A 206 12.28 20.55 -10.64
C GLN A 206 12.55 20.75 -9.15
N HIS A 207 13.83 20.74 -8.76
CA HIS A 207 14.22 20.94 -7.37
C HIS A 207 13.90 22.35 -6.85
N GLN A 208 14.22 23.41 -7.61
CA GLN A 208 13.89 24.78 -7.23
C GLN A 208 12.37 25.02 -7.15
N ILE A 209 11.61 24.50 -8.13
CA ILE A 209 10.14 24.55 -8.11
C ILE A 209 9.61 23.79 -6.89
N MET A 210 10.18 22.63 -6.58
CA MET A 210 9.77 21.83 -5.42
C MET A 210 10.02 22.57 -4.11
N THR A 211 11.19 23.18 -3.93
CA THR A 211 11.52 24.02 -2.76
C THR A 211 10.55 25.19 -2.64
N TYR A 212 10.22 25.87 -3.74
CA TYR A 212 9.20 26.92 -3.74
C TYR A 212 7.81 26.39 -3.34
N ASN A 213 7.41 25.23 -3.86
CA ASN A 213 6.12 24.61 -3.54
C ASN A 213 6.04 24.20 -2.06
N ILE A 214 7.14 23.74 -1.45
CA ILE A 214 7.18 23.37 -0.02
C ILE A 214 6.89 24.59 0.86
N VAL A 215 7.49 25.75 0.56
CA VAL A 215 7.20 27.00 1.26
C VAL A 215 5.72 27.37 1.13
N ASN A 216 5.15 27.16 -0.05
CA ASN A 216 3.75 27.48 -0.39
C ASN A 216 2.78 26.28 -0.21
N ALA A 217 3.13 25.31 0.65
CA ALA A 217 2.30 24.13 0.87
C ALA A 217 0.88 24.50 1.33
N LEU A 218 -0.11 23.77 0.81
CA LEU A 218 -1.52 23.93 1.18
C LEU A 218 -1.83 23.13 2.44
N SER A 219 -2.33 23.80 3.48
CA SER A 219 -2.81 23.13 4.69
C SER A 219 -4.22 22.56 4.45
N LEU A 220 -4.35 21.24 4.44
CA LEU A 220 -5.62 20.55 4.17
C LEU A 220 -5.99 19.57 5.31
N GLY A 221 -7.28 19.33 5.47
CA GLY A 221 -7.81 18.41 6.47
C GLY A 221 -7.74 18.89 7.93
N LYS A 222 -8.28 18.08 8.85
CA LYS A 222 -8.41 18.43 10.28
C LYS A 222 -7.07 18.68 10.98
N TRP A 223 -6.01 18.01 10.55
CA TRP A 223 -4.68 18.14 11.16
C TRP A 223 -3.81 19.21 10.48
N SER A 224 -4.37 19.98 9.55
CA SER A 224 -3.63 20.99 8.77
C SER A 224 -2.37 20.42 8.12
N ASP A 225 -2.51 19.21 7.57
CA ASP A 225 -1.43 18.50 6.89
C ASP A 225 -0.98 19.35 5.69
N ARG A 226 0.34 19.54 5.53
CA ARG A 226 0.93 20.41 4.50
C ARG A 226 1.15 19.65 3.20
N TRP A 227 0.22 19.82 2.26
CA TRP A 227 0.24 19.19 0.96
C TRP A 227 0.98 20.03 -0.08
N VAL A 228 1.83 19.38 -0.85
CA VAL A 228 2.69 20.01 -1.84
C VAL A 228 2.53 19.35 -3.19
N SER A 229 2.38 20.16 -4.24
CA SER A 229 2.37 19.68 -5.63
C SER A 229 3.78 19.29 -6.07
N ILE A 230 3.94 18.10 -6.63
CA ILE A 230 5.22 17.58 -7.11
C ILE A 230 5.35 17.88 -8.61
N PRO A 231 6.40 18.61 -9.05
CA PRO A 231 6.55 19.06 -10.44
C PRO A 231 7.15 17.98 -11.36
N ILE A 232 6.89 16.71 -11.08
CA ILE A 232 7.37 15.59 -11.91
C ILE A 232 6.23 15.16 -12.85
N PRO A 233 6.38 15.38 -14.17
CA PRO A 233 5.41 14.89 -15.14
C PRO A 233 5.29 13.36 -15.06
N SER A 234 4.07 12.87 -14.85
CA SER A 234 3.82 11.43 -14.73
C SER A 234 2.45 11.04 -15.28
N MET A 235 2.44 10.10 -16.24
CA MET A 235 1.20 9.48 -16.74
C MET A 235 0.55 8.56 -15.69
N GLY A 236 1.36 7.97 -14.81
CA GLY A 236 0.90 7.08 -13.76
C GLY A 236 0.32 7.82 -12.55
N GLU A 237 0.92 8.97 -12.23
CA GLU A 237 0.59 9.80 -11.07
C GLU A 237 0.35 11.26 -11.51
N PRO A 238 -0.70 11.53 -12.31
CA PRO A 238 -1.01 12.88 -12.78
C PRO A 238 -1.46 13.79 -11.62
N GLU A 239 -1.11 15.08 -11.66
CA GLU A 239 -1.34 16.04 -10.56
C GLU A 239 -0.86 15.54 -9.18
N LYS A 240 0.26 14.81 -9.15
CA LYS A 240 0.76 14.24 -7.91
C LYS A 240 1.02 15.31 -6.84
N MET A 241 0.46 15.06 -5.67
CA MET A 241 0.71 15.80 -4.44
C MET A 241 1.24 14.86 -3.36
N ALA A 242 2.06 15.39 -2.46
CA ALA A 242 2.51 14.67 -1.29
C ALA A 242 2.43 15.52 -0.02
N CYS A 243 2.35 14.85 1.13
CA CYS A 243 2.41 15.48 2.45
C CYS A 243 3.43 14.75 3.32
N HIS A 244 4.40 15.49 3.88
CA HIS A 244 5.37 14.95 4.83
C HIS A 244 4.72 14.82 6.22
N LEU A 245 4.68 13.62 6.79
CA LEU A 245 3.90 13.32 7.99
C LEU A 245 4.61 13.58 9.31
N ASN A 246 5.94 13.58 9.27
CA ASN A 246 6.80 13.66 10.44
C ASN A 246 7.93 14.68 10.22
N ASP A 247 7.56 15.88 9.79
CA ASP A 247 8.52 16.98 9.73
C ASP A 247 8.97 17.40 11.13
N LEU A 248 10.17 16.97 11.50
CA LEU A 248 10.79 17.25 12.80
C LEU A 248 11.71 18.49 12.75
N GLY A 249 11.67 19.27 11.66
CA GLY A 249 12.48 20.50 11.50
C GLY A 249 13.98 20.23 11.38
N VAL A 250 14.36 19.03 10.94
CA VAL A 250 15.77 18.59 10.83
C VAL A 250 16.34 18.73 9.42
N TYR A 251 15.49 19.00 8.43
CA TYR A 251 15.89 19.15 7.03
C TYR A 251 15.62 20.57 6.57
N SER A 252 16.50 21.08 5.71
CA SER A 252 16.23 22.29 4.93
C SER A 252 15.15 22.05 3.88
N ASP A 253 14.51 23.11 3.40
CA ASP A 253 13.54 23.03 2.30
C ASP A 253 14.16 22.46 1.00
N SER A 254 15.48 22.64 0.83
CA SER A 254 16.25 22.04 -0.26
C SER A 254 16.35 20.52 -0.10
N GLU A 255 16.70 20.02 1.08
CA GLU A 255 16.76 18.58 1.35
C GLU A 255 15.38 17.94 1.25
N LEU A 256 14.34 18.58 1.80
CA LEU A 256 12.96 18.14 1.63
C LEU A 256 12.58 18.11 0.15
N GLY A 257 12.98 19.11 -0.64
CA GLY A 257 12.77 19.16 -2.08
C GLY A 257 13.18 17.86 -2.78
N TRP A 258 14.39 17.36 -2.52
CA TRP A 258 14.86 16.09 -3.08
C TRP A 258 14.06 14.88 -2.59
N MET A 259 13.63 14.87 -1.33
CA MET A 259 12.81 13.79 -0.78
C MET A 259 11.42 13.75 -1.42
N PHE A 260 10.78 14.91 -1.57
CA PHE A 260 9.48 15.04 -2.23
C PHE A 260 9.54 14.59 -3.70
N LEU A 261 10.62 14.91 -4.43
CA LEU A 261 10.82 14.45 -5.80
C LEU A 261 10.93 12.90 -5.91
N LYS A 262 11.41 12.22 -4.86
CA LYS A 262 11.46 10.75 -4.81
C LYS A 262 10.14 10.09 -4.34
N ALA A 263 9.18 10.87 -3.86
CA ALA A 263 7.94 10.37 -3.29
C ALA A 263 6.99 9.84 -4.39
N SER A 264 6.62 8.56 -4.33
CA SER A 264 5.84 7.89 -5.37
C SER A 264 5.29 6.54 -4.90
N LEU A 265 4.08 6.20 -5.34
CA LEU A 265 3.43 4.89 -5.20
C LEU A 265 3.63 4.01 -6.45
N HIS A 266 4.33 4.52 -7.47
CA HIS A 266 4.38 3.89 -8.78
C HIS A 266 4.88 2.43 -8.74
N SER A 267 5.91 2.12 -7.94
CA SER A 267 6.44 0.74 -7.88
C SER A 267 5.46 -0.24 -7.26
N VAL A 268 4.76 0.15 -6.19
CA VAL A 268 3.81 -0.72 -5.48
C VAL A 268 2.52 -0.89 -6.31
N ASP A 269 2.06 0.17 -6.97
CA ASP A 269 0.92 0.12 -7.89
C ASP A 269 1.20 -0.81 -9.07
N ARG A 270 2.40 -0.73 -9.64
CA ARG A 270 2.85 -1.62 -10.71
C ARG A 270 2.90 -3.08 -10.24
N TYR A 271 3.39 -3.33 -9.02
CA TYR A 271 3.43 -4.67 -8.44
C TYR A 271 2.02 -5.24 -8.24
N PHE A 272 1.11 -4.49 -7.62
CA PHE A 272 -0.29 -4.92 -7.45
C PHE A 272 -1.02 -5.08 -8.78
N MET A 273 -0.75 -4.24 -9.78
CA MET A 273 -1.30 -4.42 -11.13
C MET A 273 -0.87 -5.77 -11.73
N GLN A 274 0.39 -6.17 -11.54
CA GLN A 274 0.89 -7.44 -12.05
C GLN A 274 0.29 -8.63 -11.30
N ILE A 275 0.18 -8.54 -9.96
CA ILE A 275 -0.55 -9.54 -9.16
C ILE A 275 -1.94 -9.79 -9.75
N ARG A 276 -2.71 -8.72 -9.99
CA ARG A 276 -4.09 -8.79 -10.49
C ARG A 276 -4.20 -9.38 -11.90
N ARG A 277 -3.15 -9.29 -12.71
CA ARG A 277 -3.12 -9.85 -14.08
C ARG A 277 -2.60 -11.29 -14.12
N MET A 278 -1.79 -11.69 -13.15
CA MET A 278 -1.11 -12.99 -13.16
C MET A 278 -1.79 -14.01 -12.24
N ILE A 279 -2.50 -13.56 -11.20
CA ILE A 279 -3.22 -14.42 -10.26
C ILE A 279 -4.72 -14.30 -10.55
N HIS A 280 -5.29 -15.30 -11.20
CA HIS A 280 -6.71 -15.33 -11.60
C HIS A 280 -7.67 -15.09 -10.41
N TYR A 281 -7.34 -15.59 -9.22
CA TYR A 281 -8.14 -15.36 -7.99
C TYR A 281 -8.25 -13.88 -7.59
N LEU A 282 -7.36 -13.03 -8.09
CA LEU A 282 -7.23 -11.61 -7.74
C LEU A 282 -7.54 -10.69 -8.92
N GLU A 283 -8.00 -11.25 -10.04
CA GLU A 283 -8.48 -10.46 -11.16
C GLU A 283 -9.71 -9.66 -10.74
N ARG A 284 -9.80 -8.40 -11.20
CA ARG A 284 -10.98 -7.58 -10.90
C ARG A 284 -12.16 -8.08 -11.74
N PRO A 285 -13.37 -8.16 -11.17
CA PRO A 285 -14.55 -8.46 -11.96
C PRO A 285 -14.70 -7.42 -13.08
N ILE A 286 -14.96 -7.90 -14.30
CA ILE A 286 -15.23 -7.03 -15.45
C ILE A 286 -16.58 -6.37 -15.22
N LYS A 287 -16.59 -5.03 -15.19
CA LYS A 287 -17.83 -4.26 -15.17
C LYS A 287 -18.40 -4.22 -16.59
N SER A 288 -19.45 -4.98 -16.87
CA SER A 288 -20.22 -4.81 -18.10
C SER A 288 -21.27 -3.70 -17.91
N ALA A 289 -21.45 -2.83 -18.91
CA ALA A 289 -22.40 -1.71 -18.85
C ALA A 289 -23.86 -2.17 -18.65
N THR A 290 -24.16 -3.43 -18.92
CA THR A 290 -25.47 -4.08 -18.79
C THR A 290 -25.70 -4.74 -17.43
N SER A 291 -24.66 -4.92 -16.62
CA SER A 291 -24.80 -5.43 -15.25
C SER A 291 -25.17 -4.26 -14.33
N ALA A 292 -26.39 -4.26 -13.80
CA ALA A 292 -26.90 -3.26 -12.87
C ALA A 292 -26.19 -3.32 -11.50
N GLY A 293 -24.87 -3.11 -11.47
CA GLY A 293 -24.03 -3.21 -10.28
C GLY A 293 -23.63 -4.63 -9.87
N ASN A 294 -24.20 -5.67 -10.49
CA ASN A 294 -23.85 -7.06 -10.19
C ASN A 294 -22.48 -7.43 -10.77
N MET A 295 -21.45 -7.43 -9.92
CA MET A 295 -20.11 -7.87 -10.24
C MET A 295 -20.01 -9.39 -10.04
N TRP A 296 -19.95 -10.18 -11.13
CA TRP A 296 -19.70 -11.61 -11.06
C TRP A 296 -18.18 -11.88 -11.03
N ASN A 297 -17.70 -12.43 -9.92
CA ASN A 297 -16.34 -12.99 -9.81
C ASN A 297 -16.40 -14.50 -10.02
N GLY A 298 -16.01 -14.99 -11.20
CA GLY A 298 -15.97 -16.42 -11.51
C GLY A 298 -14.87 -17.20 -10.78
N TYR A 299 -13.88 -16.51 -10.19
CA TYR A 299 -12.69 -17.10 -9.58
C TYR A 299 -12.52 -16.69 -8.11
N ASN A 300 -13.58 -16.65 -7.30
CA ASN A 300 -13.37 -16.47 -5.86
C ASN A 300 -12.65 -17.69 -5.29
N ALA A 301 -11.52 -17.48 -4.61
CA ALA A 301 -10.80 -18.57 -3.95
C ALA A 301 -11.66 -19.13 -2.80
N TYR A 302 -12.12 -20.38 -2.92
CA TYR A 302 -12.83 -21.09 -1.86
C TYR A 302 -11.99 -21.25 -0.58
N ASN A 303 -10.66 -21.15 -0.67
CA ASN A 303 -9.74 -21.11 0.48
C ASN A 303 -8.79 -19.89 0.40
N PRO A 304 -8.96 -18.86 1.25
CA PRO A 304 -8.09 -17.67 1.27
C PRO A 304 -6.61 -17.97 1.53
N GLU A 305 -6.29 -19.09 2.17
CA GLU A 305 -4.91 -19.56 2.37
C GLU A 305 -4.18 -19.76 1.02
N MET A 306 -4.88 -20.18 -0.03
CA MET A 306 -4.29 -20.33 -1.36
C MET A 306 -3.86 -18.98 -1.93
N VAL A 307 -4.60 -17.91 -1.63
CA VAL A 307 -4.23 -16.56 -2.04
C VAL A 307 -2.95 -16.12 -1.35
N VAL A 308 -2.79 -16.40 -0.05
CA VAL A 308 -1.54 -16.13 0.70
C VAL A 308 -0.36 -16.83 0.02
N LYS A 309 -0.50 -18.14 -0.25
CA LYS A 309 0.56 -18.94 -0.89
C LYS A 309 0.92 -18.41 -2.29
N LEU A 310 -0.07 -18.09 -3.11
CA LEU A 310 0.15 -17.59 -4.47
C LEU A 310 0.80 -16.21 -4.50
N ILE A 311 0.41 -15.32 -3.59
CA ILE A 311 1.06 -14.01 -3.43
C ILE A 311 2.53 -14.18 -3.04
N GLU A 312 2.82 -15.11 -2.12
CA GLU A 312 4.18 -15.35 -1.67
C GLU A 312 5.05 -15.93 -2.79
N ILE A 313 4.55 -16.94 -3.51
CA ILE A 313 5.20 -17.49 -4.70
C ILE A 313 5.44 -16.38 -5.75
N PHE A 314 4.43 -15.54 -5.99
CA PHE A 314 4.54 -14.45 -6.95
C PHE A 314 5.60 -13.43 -6.53
N ARG A 315 5.68 -13.08 -5.24
CA ARG A 315 6.71 -12.17 -4.70
C ARG A 315 8.11 -12.69 -5.00
N VAL A 316 8.34 -13.97 -4.72
CA VAL A 316 9.63 -14.64 -4.95
C VAL A 316 9.96 -14.65 -6.44
N TYR A 317 9.03 -15.10 -7.29
CA TYR A 317 9.19 -15.07 -8.75
C TYR A 317 9.48 -13.65 -9.27
N TYR A 318 8.75 -12.65 -8.77
CA TYR A 318 8.89 -11.26 -9.18
C TYR A 318 10.27 -10.71 -8.83
N ASN A 319 10.78 -11.00 -7.63
CA ASN A 319 12.06 -10.49 -7.17
C ASN A 319 13.26 -11.19 -7.82
N PHE A 320 13.19 -12.50 -8.07
CA PHE A 320 14.37 -13.31 -8.42
C PHE A 320 14.39 -13.89 -9.84
N CYS A 321 13.23 -13.97 -10.51
CA CYS A 321 13.12 -14.58 -11.84
C CYS A 321 12.71 -13.57 -12.92
N LYS A 322 11.80 -12.65 -12.59
CA LYS A 322 11.24 -11.71 -13.57
C LYS A 322 12.17 -10.53 -13.84
N ARG A 323 12.72 -10.47 -15.06
CA ARG A 323 13.53 -9.33 -15.53
C ARG A 323 12.66 -8.16 -15.95
N GLY A 324 13.15 -6.95 -15.67
CA GLY A 324 12.60 -5.71 -16.22
C GLY A 324 13.20 -5.39 -17.58
N ASP A 325 12.89 -4.20 -18.09
CA ASP A 325 13.34 -3.73 -19.40
C ASP A 325 14.87 -3.56 -19.48
N ASP A 326 15.52 -3.35 -18.34
CA ASP A 326 16.98 -3.28 -18.18
C ASP A 326 17.67 -4.66 -18.15
N GLY A 327 16.91 -5.74 -18.34
CA GLY A 327 17.42 -7.11 -18.29
C GLY A 327 17.81 -7.59 -16.90
N LYS A 328 17.49 -6.84 -15.83
CA LYS A 328 17.78 -7.22 -14.44
C LYS A 328 16.50 -7.53 -13.66
N THR A 329 16.61 -8.46 -12.74
CA THR A 329 15.61 -8.75 -11.71
C THR A 329 15.71 -7.73 -10.57
N PRO A 330 14.65 -7.49 -9.80
CA PRO A 330 14.73 -6.64 -8.62
C PRO A 330 15.81 -7.07 -7.61
N ALA A 331 16.02 -8.37 -7.42
CA ALA A 331 17.07 -8.89 -6.53
C ALA A 331 18.49 -8.63 -7.05
N GLU A 332 18.72 -8.67 -8.38
CA GLU A 332 20.00 -8.26 -8.97
C GLU A 332 20.26 -6.76 -8.76
N ARG A 333 19.23 -5.90 -8.83
CA ARG A 333 19.39 -4.45 -8.64
C ARG A 333 19.78 -4.06 -7.21
N ILE A 334 19.48 -4.89 -6.22
CA ILE A 334 19.91 -4.70 -4.82
C ILE A 334 21.03 -5.65 -4.40
N GLU A 335 21.67 -6.31 -5.36
CA GLU A 335 22.82 -7.20 -5.15
C GLU A 335 22.55 -8.41 -4.23
N LEU A 336 21.29 -8.79 -4.04
CA LEU A 336 20.93 -10.03 -3.34
C LEU A 336 21.11 -11.26 -4.22
N SER A 337 21.12 -11.10 -5.54
CA SER A 337 21.37 -12.17 -6.50
C SER A 337 22.45 -11.76 -7.51
N ARG A 338 23.32 -12.71 -7.88
CA ARG A 338 24.37 -12.50 -8.90
C ARG A 338 23.87 -12.66 -10.33
N GLY A 339 22.64 -13.16 -10.50
CA GLY A 339 22.04 -13.45 -11.79
C GLY A 339 20.54 -13.70 -11.66
N LYS A 340 19.88 -13.93 -12.81
CA LYS A 340 18.53 -14.46 -12.84
C LYS A 340 18.54 -15.87 -12.29
N ASN A 341 17.63 -16.17 -11.39
CA ASN A 341 17.34 -17.54 -10.97
C ASN A 341 16.19 -18.06 -11.82
N ASP A 342 16.25 -19.32 -12.21
CA ASP A 342 15.11 -19.98 -12.81
C ASP A 342 14.13 -20.43 -11.73
N VAL A 343 12.88 -20.71 -12.12
CA VAL A 343 11.83 -21.01 -11.15
C VAL A 343 12.16 -22.30 -10.40
N GLU A 344 12.77 -23.23 -11.11
CA GLU A 344 13.24 -24.54 -10.65
C GLU A 344 14.33 -24.42 -9.58
N ASP A 345 15.13 -23.34 -9.60
CA ASP A 345 16.20 -23.09 -8.61
C ASP A 345 15.63 -22.67 -7.26
N ILE A 346 14.40 -22.14 -7.23
CA ILE A 346 13.78 -21.57 -6.03
C ILE A 346 12.64 -22.46 -5.51
N LEU A 347 11.78 -22.94 -6.42
CA LEU A 347 10.76 -23.91 -6.13
C LEU A 347 11.34 -25.30 -6.40
N TYR A 348 11.95 -25.90 -5.37
CA TYR A 348 12.50 -27.25 -5.45
C TYR A 348 11.43 -28.25 -5.93
N TYR A 349 11.45 -28.57 -7.22
CA TYR A 349 10.69 -29.68 -7.79
C TYR A 349 11.52 -30.95 -7.57
N HIS A 350 11.33 -31.62 -6.44
CA HIS A 350 11.91 -32.94 -6.24
C HIS A 350 10.92 -34.00 -6.77
N PRO A 351 11.15 -34.61 -7.94
CA PRO A 351 10.33 -35.75 -8.41
C PRO A 351 10.38 -36.96 -7.45
N ASN A 352 11.34 -36.98 -6.52
CA ASN A 352 11.48 -37.98 -5.45
C ASN A 352 11.05 -37.46 -4.06
N SER A 353 10.36 -36.33 -4.00
CA SER A 353 9.73 -35.84 -2.78
C SER A 353 8.78 -36.92 -2.23
N LYS A 354 8.98 -37.29 -0.97
CA LYS A 354 8.25 -38.37 -0.26
C LYS A 354 6.73 -38.20 -0.32
N TYR A 355 6.28 -36.98 -0.62
CA TYR A 355 4.88 -36.57 -0.73
C TYR A 355 4.21 -36.97 -2.06
N PHE A 356 4.97 -37.38 -3.09
CA PHE A 356 4.40 -37.80 -4.39
C PHE A 356 4.37 -39.32 -4.61
N ARG A 357 5.08 -40.11 -3.79
CA ARG A 357 5.21 -41.58 -3.98
C ARG A 357 3.98 -42.41 -3.57
N LYS A 358 2.80 -41.80 -3.38
CA LYS A 358 1.60 -42.54 -2.89
C LYS A 358 0.40 -42.60 -3.82
N GLN A 359 0.49 -42.16 -5.08
CA GLN A 359 -0.68 -42.20 -5.99
C GLN A 359 -0.45 -42.65 -7.43
N LEU A 360 0.62 -43.40 -7.73
CA LEU A 360 0.74 -44.09 -9.01
C LEU A 360 1.12 -45.56 -8.80
N TYR A 361 0.19 -46.28 -8.19
CA TYR A 361 -0.03 -47.71 -8.45
C TYR A 361 -1.50 -47.89 -8.80
N VAL A 362 -1.81 -47.85 -10.09
CA VAL A 362 -2.74 -48.76 -10.77
C VAL A 362 -2.17 -49.00 -12.16
#